data_AF-A0AAW1Y163-F1
#
_entry.id   AF-A0AAW1Y163-F1
#
_cell.length_a   1.000
_cell.length_b   1.000
_cell.length_c   1.000
_cell.angle_alpha   90.00
_cell.angle_beta   90.00
_cell.angle_gamma   90.00
#
_symmetry.space_group_name_H-M   'P 1'
#
loop_
_entity.id
_entity.type
_entity.pdbx_description
1 polymer ?
#
loop_
_entity_poly.entity_id
_entity_poly.type
_entity_poly.pdbx_seq_one_letter_code
_entity_poly.pdbx_strand_id
1 'polypeptide(L)' 'MYKPSQIVGFLRLRGYAHHNSEQSEKQFISELLHLSRLKHENLVPLLGFCIRNNEKLLVYKYMSNGNL' A
#
# COMPACT_ATOMS: atom_id res chain seq x y z
N MET A 1 15.70 7.64 1.25
CA MET A 1 15.84 8.04 2.68
C MET A 1 14.66 8.93 3.01
N TYR A 2 13.72 8.46 3.84
CA TYR A 2 12.50 9.21 4.19
C TYR A 2 12.88 10.50 4.91
N LYS A 3 12.35 11.65 4.45
CA LYS A 3 12.51 12.91 5.16
C LYS A 3 11.59 12.90 6.39
N PRO A 4 12.10 13.19 7.61
CA PRO A 4 11.34 13.08 8.86
C PRO A 4 10.04 13.92 8.95
N SER A 5 9.81 14.83 8.01
CA SER A 5 8.71 15.80 8.03
C SER A 5 7.47 15.40 7.23
N GLN A 6 7.45 14.25 6.56
CA GLN A 6 6.28 13.78 5.81
C GLN A 6 5.43 12.84 6.66
N ILE A 7 4.22 13.26 7.00
CA ILE A 7 3.19 12.37 7.54
C ILE A 7 2.88 11.32 6.47
N VAL A 8 2.86 10.05 6.87
CA VAL A 8 2.53 8.90 6.03
C VAL A 8 1.31 8.18 6.59
N GLY A 9 0.43 7.73 5.70
CA GLY A 9 -0.71 6.91 6.07
C GLY A 9 -0.39 5.42 5.97
N PHE A 10 -0.99 4.62 6.86
CA PHE A 10 -0.93 3.17 6.82
C PHE A 10 -2.34 2.61 6.69
N LEU A 11 -2.58 1.80 5.67
CA LEU A 11 -3.86 1.10 5.48
C LEU A 11 -3.66 -0.40 5.64
N ARG A 12 -4.39 -1.00 6.59
CA ARG A 12 -4.40 -2.46 6.80
C ARG A 12 -5.43 -3.12 5.90
N LEU A 13 -4.98 -4.06 5.08
CA LEU A 13 -5.86 -4.84 4.21
C LEU A 13 -6.35 -6.09 4.94
N ARG A 14 -7.66 -6.18 5.18
CA ARG A 14 -8.29 -7.34 5.84
C ARG A 14 -8.73 -8.46 4.89
N GLY A 15 -8.87 -8.17 3.59
CA GLY A 15 -9.36 -9.13 2.58
C GLY A 15 -8.31 -10.01 1.92
N TYR A 16 -7.02 -9.69 2.07
CA TYR A 16 -5.91 -10.52 1.59
C TYR A 16 -5.40 -11.49 2.69
N ALA A 17 -6.22 -11.72 3.72
CA ALA A 17 -5.88 -12.64 4.79
C ALA A 17 -6.09 -14.09 4.32
N HIS A 18 -5.01 -14.87 4.40
CA HIS A 18 -5.02 -16.33 4.31
C HIS A 18 -5.41 -16.94 2.95
N HIS A 19 -4.61 -16.66 1.93
CA HIS A 19 -4.21 -17.69 0.98
C HIS A 19 -2.69 -17.82 1.15
N ASN A 20 -2.19 -18.87 1.80
CA ASN A 20 -0.75 -19.07 2.02
C ASN A 20 -0.04 -19.65 0.78
N SER A 21 -0.61 -19.47 -0.42
CA SER A 21 0.06 -19.90 -1.64
C SER A 21 1.04 -18.81 -2.06
N GLU A 22 2.27 -19.21 -2.41
CA GLU A 22 3.25 -18.30 -3.02
C GLU A 22 2.66 -17.54 -4.22
N GLN A 23 1.73 -18.18 -4.93
CA GLN A 23 1.03 -17.58 -6.06
C GLN A 23 0.20 -16.35 -5.66
N SER A 24 -0.52 -16.42 -4.54
CA SER A 24 -1.34 -15.30 -4.07
C SER A 24 -0.47 -14.13 -3.58
N GLU A 25 0.68 -14.42 -2.97
CA GLU A 25 1.65 -13.37 -2.59
C GLU A 25 2.27 -12.73 -3.83
N LYS A 26 2.63 -13.52 -4.86
CA LYS A 26 3.12 -13.00 -6.14
C LYS A 26 2.08 -12.12 -6.83
N GLN A 27 0.81 -12.53 -6.81
CA GLN A 27 -0.30 -11.73 -7.35
C GLN A 27 -0.48 -10.43 -6.59
N PHE A 28 -0.50 -10.50 -5.25
CA PHE A 28 -0.58 -9.32 -4.40
C PHE A 28 0.55 -8.33 -4.68
N ILE A 29 1.80 -8.81 -4.72
CA ILE A 29 2.96 -7.97 -5.03
C ILE A 29 2.85 -7.40 -6.44
N SER A 30 2.45 -8.20 -7.43
CA SER A 30 2.27 -7.75 -8.81
C SER A 30 1.25 -6.62 -8.91
N GLU A 31 0.08 -6.75 -8.27
CA GLU A 31 -0.95 -5.69 -8.23
C GLU A 31 -0.40 -4.42 -7.58
N LEU A 32 0.30 -4.53 -6.46
CA LEU A 32 0.89 -3.37 -5.78
C LEU A 32 1.98 -2.69 -6.61
N LEU A 33 2.79 -3.45 -7.36
CA LEU A 33 3.77 -2.89 -8.27
C LEU A 33 3.10 -2.10 -9.39
N HIS A 34 1.99 -2.59 -9.94
CA HIS A 34 1.21 -1.84 -10.93
C HIS A 34 0.61 -0.56 -10.32
N LEU A 35 -0.02 -0.66 -9.14
CA LEU A 35 -0.61 0.50 -8.45
C LEU A 35 0.44 1.54 -8.06
N SER A 36 1.64 1.11 -7.65
CA SER A 36 2.75 2.02 -7.30
C SER A 36 3.23 2.90 -8.47
N ARG A 37 2.96 2.48 -9.71
CA ARG A 37 3.33 3.22 -10.93
C ARG A 37 2.26 4.21 -11.35
N LEU A 38 1.02 4.07 -10.86
CA LEU A 38 -0.06 5.00 -11.16
C LEU A 38 0.20 6.33 -10.46
N LYS A 39 0.31 7.38 -11.26
CA LYS A 39 0.44 8.77 -10.80
C LYS A 39 -0.64 9.58 -11.48
N HIS A 40 -1.58 10.08 -10.69
CA HIS A 40 -2.66 10.93 -11.15
C HIS A 40 -3.00 11.94 -10.04
N GLU A 41 -3.47 13.14 -10.41
CA GLU A 41 -3.77 14.21 -9.44
C GLU A 41 -4.82 13.80 -8.40
N ASN A 42 -5.81 13.02 -8.84
CA ASN A 42 -6.90 12.51 -8.00
C ASN A 42 -6.61 11.14 -7.35
N LEU A 43 -5.39 10.61 -7.44
CA LEU A 43 -5.01 9.34 -6.82
C LEU A 43 -3.89 9.58 -5.80
N VAL A 44 -4.08 9.04 -4.59
CA VAL A 44 -3.04 9.10 -3.57
C VAL A 44 -1.90 8.16 -3.95
N PRO A 45 -0.65 8.66 -4.13
CA PRO A 45 0.46 7.80 -4.52
C PRO A 45 0.78 6.76 -3.45
N LEU A 46 0.82 5.49 -3.86
CA LEU A 46 1.36 4.41 -3.05
C LEU A 46 2.88 4.54 -2.96
N LEU A 47 3.40 4.67 -1.75
CA LEU A 47 4.83 4.79 -1.47
C LEU A 47 5.49 3.43 -1.28
N GLY A 48 4.72 2.43 -0.85
CA GLY A 48 5.20 1.07 -0.66
C GLY A 48 4.20 0.20 0.09
N PHE A 49 4.67 -0.95 0.55
CA PHE A 49 3.88 -1.91 1.30
C PHE A 49 4.76 -2.67 2.29
N CYS A 50 4.12 -3.28 3.27
CA CYS A 50 4.75 -4.19 4.22
C CYS A 50 3.92 -5.47 4.31
N ILE A 51 4.60 -6.62 4.27
CA ILE A 51 4.01 -7.93 4.50
C ILE A 51 4.75 -8.53 5.69
N ARG A 52 4.04 -8.79 6.79
CA ARG A 52 4.64 -9.40 7.98
C ARG A 52 3.57 -10.15 8.76
N ASN A 53 3.87 -11.40 9.16
CA ASN A 53 3.01 -12.19 10.04
C ASN A 53 1.52 -12.18 9.61
N ASN A 54 1.26 -12.40 8.31
CA ASN A 54 -0.07 -12.34 7.68
C ASN A 54 -0.75 -10.96 7.62
N GLU A 55 -0.10 -9.92 8.13
CA GLU A 55 -0.55 -8.55 7.95
C GLU A 55 0.01 -7.98 6.66
N LYS A 56 -0.87 -7.33 5.91
CA LYS A 56 -0.54 -6.58 4.70
C LYS A 56 -0.91 -5.12 4.94
N LEU A 57 0.10 -4.27 4.88
CA LEU A 57 -0.01 -2.83 5.09
C LEU A 57 0.39 -2.10 3.83
N LEU A 58 -0.39 -1.09 3.46
CA LEU A 58 -0.04 -0.15 2.40
C LEU A 58 0.48 1.14 3.02
N VAL A 59 1.56 1.67 2.45
CA VAL A 59 2.17 2.95 2.86
C VAL A 59 1.90 3.96 1.77
N TYR A 60 1.28 5.08 2.11
CA TYR A 60 0.93 6.13 1.16
C TYR A 60 1.20 7.52 1.74
N LYS A 61 1.30 8.52 0.87
CA LYS A 61 1.47 9.90 1.31
C LYS A 61 0.19 10.34 2.04
N TYR A 62 0.32 10.88 3.25
CA TYR A 62 -0.84 11.39 3.98
C TYR A 62 -1.49 12.55 3.20
N MET A 63 -2.81 12.51 3.09
CA MET A 63 -3.65 13.58 2.57
C MET A 63 -4.44 14.14 3.75
N SER A 64 -4.26 15.43 4.04
CA SER A 64 -4.95 16.13 5.15
C SER A 64 -6.43 16.38 4.86
N ASN A 65 -6.78 16.43 3.58
CA ASN A 65 -8.15 16.57 3.12
C ASN A 65 -8.64 15.13 2.96
N GLY A 66 -9.59 14.71 3.79
CA GLY A 66 -10.15 13.35 3.77
C GLY A 66 -10.82 12.99 2.44
N ASN A 67 -11.66 11.96 2.43
CA ASN A 67 -12.42 11.58 1.23
C ASN A 67 -13.31 12.74 0.75
N LEU A 68 -13.49 12.83 -0.57
CA LEU A 68 -14.60 13.56 -1.21
C LEU A 68 -15.94 12.91 -0.85
#